data_AF-A0A915I9E9-F1
#
_entry.id   AF-A0A915I9E9-F1
#
_cell.length_a   1.000
_cell.length_b   1.000
_cell.length_c   1.000
_cell.angle_alpha   90.00
_cell.angle_beta   90.00
_cell.angle_gamma   90.00
#
_symmetry.space_group_name_H-M   'P 1'
#
loop_
_entity.id
_entity.type
_entity.pdbx_description
1 polymer ?
#
loop_
_entity_poly.entity_id
_entity_poly.type
_entity_poly.pdbx_seq_one_letter_code
_entity_poly.pdbx_strand_id
1 'polypeptide(L)'
;MFLDQDDDDEPGTELYLTQPFACGTAFAISVLDSLMSTSYFNESALTLIRNLVTGGATPELELILAEGSGLVGSSATETLLKNRDRCRAGQCCLSSERFSKLKENSTYGEFFSMAISEFGILCIGIYRLFSVSDEKSDKRYVITNPPPDLPIFKSDRIFVLEPFDRGLEYDPVYVKSVSLRCP
;
A
#
# COMPACT_ATOMS: atom_id res chain seq x y z
N MET A 1 -15.03 -23.18 5.72
CA MET A 1 -15.98 -22.06 5.70
C MET A 1 -15.75 -21.34 4.39
N PHE A 2 -16.69 -21.40 3.45
CA PHE A 2 -16.58 -20.65 2.19
C PHE A 2 -16.77 -19.16 2.52
N LEU A 3 -15.84 -18.33 2.07
CA LEU A 3 -15.71 -16.92 2.52
C LEU A 3 -16.65 -15.97 1.79
N ASP A 4 -17.14 -16.34 0.62
CA ASP A 4 -18.14 -15.61 -0.14
C ASP A 4 -19.14 -16.63 -0.72
N GLN A 5 -20.43 -16.43 -0.49
CA GLN A 5 -21.50 -17.32 -0.97
C GLN A 5 -22.04 -16.89 -2.35
N ASP A 6 -21.68 -15.67 -2.79
CA ASP A 6 -22.11 -15.05 -4.05
C ASP A 6 -21.02 -15.14 -5.14
N ASP A 7 -19.94 -15.87 -4.91
CA ASP A 7 -18.87 -16.02 -5.90
C ASP A 7 -19.19 -17.16 -6.86
N ASP A 8 -19.21 -16.86 -8.16
CA ASP A 8 -19.46 -17.81 -9.26
C ASP A 8 -18.27 -18.76 -9.54
N ASP A 9 -17.31 -18.88 -8.62
CA ASP A 9 -16.08 -19.65 -8.82
C ASP A 9 -16.36 -21.17 -8.84
N GLU A 10 -15.92 -21.86 -9.91
CA GLU A 10 -16.07 -23.31 -10.03
C GLU A 10 -15.20 -24.07 -9.00
N PRO A 11 -15.68 -25.22 -8.48
CA PRO A 11 -14.88 -26.05 -7.57
C PRO A 11 -13.61 -26.56 -8.27
N GLY A 12 -12.44 -26.16 -7.76
CA GLY A 12 -11.14 -26.47 -8.35
C GLY A 12 -10.38 -25.26 -8.91
N THR A 13 -10.97 -24.07 -8.86
CA THR A 13 -10.31 -22.81 -9.20
C THR A 13 -9.05 -22.61 -8.35
N GLU A 14 -7.95 -22.24 -8.99
CA GLU A 14 -6.69 -21.97 -8.29
C GLU A 14 -6.86 -20.79 -7.33
N LEU A 15 -6.20 -20.86 -6.17
CA LEU A 15 -6.40 -19.90 -5.09
C LEU A 15 -6.23 -18.43 -5.55
N TYR A 16 -5.24 -18.13 -6.39
CA TYR A 16 -4.98 -16.76 -6.85
C TYR A 16 -6.01 -16.21 -7.84
N LEU A 17 -6.87 -17.09 -8.39
CA LEU A 17 -7.97 -16.73 -9.27
C LEU A 17 -9.28 -16.56 -8.51
N THR A 18 -9.35 -17.02 -7.25
CA THR A 18 -10.56 -16.87 -6.45
C THR A 18 -10.81 -15.41 -6.10
N GLN A 19 -12.07 -15.00 -6.17
CA GLN A 19 -12.48 -13.63 -5.85
C GLN A 19 -12.04 -13.15 -4.44
N PRO A 20 -12.15 -13.91 -3.34
CA PRO A 20 -11.74 -13.42 -2.02
C PRO A 20 -10.22 -13.19 -1.93
N PHE A 21 -9.42 -13.94 -2.68
CA PHE A 21 -7.99 -13.70 -2.76
C PHE A 21 -7.69 -12.44 -3.59
N ALA A 22 -8.30 -12.30 -4.77
CA ALA A 22 -8.12 -11.15 -5.65
C ALA A 22 -8.59 -9.83 -5.03
N CYS A 23 -9.62 -9.89 -4.17
CA CYS A 23 -10.13 -8.75 -3.41
C CYS A 23 -9.30 -8.41 -2.17
N GLY A 24 -8.41 -9.31 -1.75
CA GLY A 24 -7.62 -9.18 -0.52
C GLY A 24 -8.42 -9.43 0.76
N THR A 25 -9.57 -10.11 0.69
CA THR A 25 -10.38 -10.50 1.86
C THR A 25 -9.93 -11.84 2.46
N ALA A 26 -9.15 -12.62 1.72
CA ALA A 26 -8.51 -13.85 2.19
C ALA A 26 -6.99 -13.80 2.07
N PHE A 27 -6.28 -14.31 3.08
CA PHE A 27 -4.83 -14.52 3.04
C PHE A 27 -4.52 -15.99 3.35
N ALA A 28 -3.78 -16.65 2.45
CA ALA A 28 -3.45 -18.07 2.59
C ALA A 28 -2.01 -18.27 3.06
N ILE A 29 -1.83 -19.26 3.94
CA ILE A 29 -0.51 -19.64 4.49
C ILE A 29 0.45 -20.11 3.38
N SER A 30 -0.06 -20.73 2.32
CA SER A 30 0.74 -21.20 1.17
C SER A 30 1.51 -20.07 0.45
N VAL A 31 1.12 -18.81 0.64
CA VAL A 31 1.88 -17.65 0.15
C VAL A 31 3.22 -17.53 0.89
N LEU A 32 3.28 -17.89 2.18
CA LEU A 32 4.51 -17.89 2.97
C LEU A 32 5.48 -19.00 2.51
N ASP A 33 4.96 -20.14 2.05
CA ASP A 33 5.80 -21.20 1.47
C ASP A 33 6.47 -20.73 0.17
N SER A 34 5.73 -19.97 -0.65
CA SER A 34 6.28 -19.34 -1.87
C SER A 34 7.35 -18.29 -1.53
N LEU A 35 7.18 -17.57 -0.41
CA LEU A 35 8.17 -16.62 0.10
C LEU A 35 9.47 -17.30 0.51
N MET A 36 9.41 -18.49 1.12
CA MET A 36 10.61 -19.28 1.45
C MET A 36 11.44 -19.58 0.21
N SER A 37 10.81 -20.05 -0.87
CA SER A 37 11.49 -20.29 -2.15
C SER A 37 12.11 -18.99 -2.73
N THR A 38 11.37 -17.88 -2.67
CA THR A 38 11.86 -16.58 -3.14
C THR A 38 13.09 -16.12 -2.34
N SER A 39 13.08 -16.31 -1.03
CA SER A 39 14.19 -15.94 -0.14
C SER A 39 15.45 -16.77 -0.39
N TYR A 40 15.30 -18.03 -0.82
CA TYR A 40 16.42 -18.88 -1.19
C TYR A 40 17.18 -18.33 -2.40
N PHE A 41 16.45 -17.84 -3.41
CA PHE A 41 17.07 -17.29 -4.62
C PHE A 41 17.51 -15.83 -4.48
N ASN A 42 16.85 -15.05 -3.63
CA ASN A 42 17.15 -13.64 -3.44
C ASN A 42 16.96 -13.23 -1.98
N GLU A 43 18.07 -13.22 -1.23
CA GLU A 43 18.07 -12.80 0.17
C GLU A 43 17.59 -11.35 0.35
N SER A 44 17.92 -10.46 -0.61
CA SER A 44 17.49 -9.06 -0.57
C SER A 44 15.97 -8.90 -0.65
N ALA A 45 15.26 -9.82 -1.32
CA ALA A 45 13.80 -9.77 -1.42
C ALA A 45 13.14 -9.95 -0.04
N LEU A 46 13.67 -10.86 0.79
CA LEU A 46 13.16 -11.07 2.14
C LEU A 46 13.38 -9.84 3.02
N THR A 47 14.56 -9.22 2.94
CA THR A 47 14.85 -7.96 3.66
C THR A 47 13.90 -6.84 3.25
N LEU A 48 13.62 -6.69 1.94
CA LEU A 48 12.69 -5.69 1.43
C LEU A 48 11.26 -5.92 1.94
N ILE A 49 10.77 -7.16 1.88
CA ILE A 49 9.42 -7.51 2.36
C ILE A 49 9.31 -7.29 3.86
N ARG A 50 10.32 -7.72 4.63
CA ARG A 50 10.38 -7.46 6.07
C ARG A 50 10.30 -5.97 6.37
N ASN A 51 11.11 -5.16 5.70
CA ASN A 51 11.14 -3.71 5.92
C ASN A 51 9.82 -3.04 5.53
N LEU A 52 9.21 -3.46 4.41
CA LEU A 52 7.94 -2.91 3.94
C LEU A 52 6.77 -3.26 4.88
N VAL A 53 6.70 -4.51 5.35
CA VAL A 53 5.57 -5.01 6.15
C VAL A 53 5.70 -4.65 7.63
N THR A 54 6.90 -4.76 8.20
CA THR A 54 7.14 -4.48 9.64
C THR A 54 7.46 -3.02 9.94
N GLY A 55 7.54 -2.17 8.89
CA GLY A 55 7.90 -0.76 9.05
C GLY A 55 9.38 -0.56 9.41
N GLY A 56 10.26 -1.40 8.84
CA GLY A 56 11.70 -1.35 9.04
C GLY A 56 12.14 -1.68 10.46
N ALA A 57 11.86 -2.91 10.92
CA ALA A 57 12.46 -3.46 12.12
C ALA A 57 13.98 -3.50 11.96
N THR A 58 14.68 -2.62 12.68
CA THR A 58 16.14 -2.55 12.62
C THR A 58 16.76 -3.60 13.54
N PRO A 59 17.99 -4.06 13.26
CA PRO A 59 18.69 -5.02 14.13
C PRO A 59 18.82 -4.53 15.57
N GLU A 60 18.93 -3.22 15.80
CA GLU A 60 18.99 -2.63 17.14
C GLU A 60 17.68 -2.83 17.90
N LEU A 61 16.53 -2.71 17.21
CA LEU A 61 15.23 -2.98 17.81
C LEU A 61 15.08 -4.47 18.17
N GLU A 62 15.57 -5.36 17.32
CA GLU A 62 15.56 -6.80 17.59
C GLU A 62 16.39 -7.16 18.82
N LEU A 63 17.55 -6.52 19.00
CA LEU A 63 18.40 -6.73 20.17
C LEU A 63 17.70 -6.27 21.45
N ILE A 64 17.09 -5.08 21.45
CA ILE A 64 16.32 -4.56 22.61
C ILE A 64 15.16 -5.49 22.96
N LEU A 65 14.46 -6.04 21.95
CA LEU A 65 13.39 -7.00 22.16
C LEU A 65 13.90 -8.35 22.67
N ALA A 66 15.06 -8.81 22.20
CA ALA A 66 15.70 -10.04 22.65
C ALA A 66 16.15 -9.96 24.13
N GLU A 67 16.47 -8.76 24.61
CA GLU A 67 16.76 -8.49 26.03
C GLU A 67 15.50 -8.49 26.93
N GLY A 68 14.30 -8.59 26.35
CA GLY A 68 13.03 -8.61 27.09
C GLY A 68 12.58 -7.23 27.60
N SER A 69 13.27 -6.16 27.21
CA SER A 69 13.02 -4.79 27.66
C SER A 69 11.74 -4.16 27.08
N GLY A 70 11.14 -4.78 26.06
CA GLY A 70 9.96 -4.26 25.38
C GLY A 70 10.23 -2.96 24.62
N LEU A 71 9.17 -2.25 24.23
CA LEU A 71 9.29 -0.95 23.56
C LEU A 71 9.48 0.17 24.60
N VAL A 72 10.70 0.69 24.67
CA VAL A 72 11.05 1.79 25.59
C VAL A 72 11.00 3.12 24.84
N GLY A 73 10.18 4.04 25.33
CA GLY A 73 10.14 5.42 24.82
C GLY A 73 11.38 6.20 25.24
N SER A 74 11.92 7.00 24.33
CA SER A 74 13.03 7.94 24.62
C SER A 74 12.63 9.37 24.25
N SER A 75 13.36 10.34 24.79
CA SER A 75 13.19 11.75 24.44
C SER A 75 13.55 11.98 22.96
N ALA A 76 12.79 12.84 22.28
CA ALA A 76 12.98 13.11 20.86
C ALA A 76 14.32 13.81 20.60
N THR A 77 15.30 13.03 20.12
CA THR A 77 16.62 13.53 19.65
C THR A 77 16.55 13.76 18.15
N GLU A 78 17.36 14.68 17.61
CA GLU A 78 17.39 15.00 16.16
C GLU A 78 17.64 13.75 15.28
N THR A 79 18.48 12.82 15.74
CA THR A 79 18.73 11.54 15.07
C THR A 79 17.48 10.64 15.01
N LEU A 80 16.69 10.59 16.10
CA LEU A 80 15.45 9.82 16.15
C LEU A 80 14.34 10.45 15.29
N LEU A 81 14.34 11.78 15.14
CA LEU A 81 13.43 12.48 14.24
C LEU A 81 13.74 12.15 12.78
N LYS A 82 15.02 12.06 12.39
CA LYS A 82 15.43 11.63 11.03
C LYS A 82 15.00 10.20 10.71
N ASN A 83 14.98 9.31 11.70
CA ASN A 83 14.52 7.92 11.52
C ASN A 83 13.02 7.80 11.15
N ARG A 84 12.24 8.87 11.33
CA ARG A 84 10.82 8.92 10.96
C ARG A 84 10.61 9.17 9.47
N ASP A 85 11.63 9.66 8.76
CA ASP A 85 11.56 10.02 7.35
C ASP A 85 11.57 8.79 6.41
N ARG A 86 10.58 7.92 6.60
CA ARG A 86 10.41 6.67 5.86
C ARG A 86 9.08 6.71 5.13
N CYS A 87 9.05 6.14 3.93
CA CYS A 87 7.82 6.07 3.16
C CYS A 87 6.76 5.23 3.89
N ARG A 88 5.51 5.67 3.80
CA ARG A 88 4.33 4.99 4.32
C ARG A 88 3.55 4.37 3.17
N ALA A 89 3.22 3.09 3.29
CA ALA A 89 2.25 2.46 2.41
C ALA A 89 0.84 2.96 2.71
N GLY A 90 0.09 3.30 1.66
CA GLY A 90 -1.26 3.80 1.76
C GLY A 90 -2.07 3.56 0.49
N GLN A 91 -3.32 4.01 0.52
CA GLN A 91 -4.16 4.10 -0.66
C GLN A 91 -4.59 5.55 -0.85
N CYS A 92 -4.57 6.04 -2.08
CA CYS A 92 -5.12 7.34 -2.41
C CYS A 92 -6.34 7.19 -3.32
N CYS A 93 -7.35 8.04 -3.08
CA CYS A 93 -8.54 8.08 -3.90
C CYS A 93 -8.36 9.11 -5.02
N LEU A 94 -8.60 8.72 -6.26
CA LEU A 94 -8.47 9.64 -7.41
C LEU A 94 -9.53 10.75 -7.42
N SER A 95 -10.65 10.57 -6.71
CA SER A 95 -11.66 11.62 -6.51
C SER A 95 -11.25 12.70 -5.50
N SER A 96 -10.10 12.56 -4.83
CA SER A 96 -9.60 13.55 -3.87
C SER A 96 -9.22 14.86 -4.57
N GLU A 97 -9.49 15.99 -3.90
CA GLU A 97 -9.09 17.34 -4.36
C GLU A 97 -7.59 17.44 -4.70
N ARG A 98 -6.76 16.61 -4.06
CA ARG A 98 -5.32 16.52 -4.31
C ARG A 98 -4.97 16.27 -5.77
N PHE A 99 -5.81 15.50 -6.48
CA PHE A 99 -5.61 15.10 -7.87
C PHE A 99 -6.57 15.82 -8.81
N SER A 100 -7.08 16.99 -8.42
CA SER A 100 -8.00 17.81 -9.22
C SER A 100 -7.44 18.22 -10.59
N LYS A 101 -6.11 18.25 -10.75
CA LYS A 101 -5.43 18.51 -12.04
C LYS A 101 -5.52 17.34 -13.03
N LEU A 102 -5.94 16.15 -12.57
CA LEU A 102 -6.04 14.97 -13.40
C LEU A 102 -7.13 15.18 -14.46
N LYS A 103 -6.77 14.97 -15.73
CA LYS A 103 -7.71 15.11 -16.84
C LYS A 103 -8.69 13.93 -16.86
N GLU A 104 -9.89 14.15 -17.35
CA GLU A 104 -10.81 13.05 -17.65
C GLU A 104 -10.18 12.14 -18.72
N ASN A 105 -10.27 10.83 -18.52
CA ASN A 105 -9.64 9.79 -19.34
C ASN A 105 -8.10 9.77 -19.34
N SER A 106 -7.47 10.22 -18.24
CA SER A 106 -6.02 10.04 -18.08
C SER A 106 -5.64 8.55 -18.01
N THR A 107 -4.39 8.25 -18.36
CA THR A 107 -3.83 6.90 -18.19
C THR A 107 -3.07 6.75 -16.87
N TYR A 108 -2.79 5.52 -16.48
CA TYR A 108 -1.98 5.22 -15.31
C TYR A 108 -0.58 5.83 -15.42
N GLY A 109 0.06 5.79 -16.59
CA GLY A 109 1.40 6.34 -16.80
C GLY A 109 1.46 7.85 -16.65
N GLU A 110 0.43 8.57 -17.12
CA GLU A 110 0.29 10.02 -16.92
C GLU A 110 0.13 10.35 -15.44
N PHE A 111 -0.73 9.62 -14.73
CA PHE A 111 -0.92 9.79 -13.29
C PHE A 111 0.35 9.45 -12.50
N PHE A 112 1.01 8.35 -12.82
CA PHE A 112 2.26 7.93 -12.19
C PHE A 112 3.32 9.03 -12.31
N SER A 113 3.50 9.58 -13.51
CA SER A 113 4.48 10.64 -13.78
C SER A 113 4.15 11.92 -13.01
N MET A 114 2.88 12.29 -12.90
CA MET A 114 2.43 13.43 -12.09
C MET A 114 2.62 13.17 -10.58
N ALA A 115 2.27 11.99 -10.09
CA ALA A 115 2.36 11.62 -8.68
C ALA A 115 3.81 11.67 -8.17
N ILE A 116 4.75 11.12 -8.95
CA ILE A 116 6.16 11.10 -8.57
C ILE A 116 6.81 12.49 -8.67
N SER A 117 6.48 13.27 -9.71
CA SER A 117 7.11 14.58 -9.95
C SER A 117 6.57 15.68 -9.05
N GLU A 118 5.26 15.75 -8.81
CA GLU A 118 4.65 16.80 -8.00
C GLU A 118 4.63 16.48 -6.50
N PHE A 119 4.55 15.19 -6.13
CA PHE A 119 4.31 14.79 -4.74
C PHE A 119 5.36 13.81 -4.17
N GLY A 120 6.32 13.34 -4.98
CA GLY A 120 7.26 12.30 -4.56
C GLY A 120 6.59 10.98 -4.21
N ILE A 121 5.36 10.74 -4.70
CA ILE A 121 4.60 9.53 -4.40
C ILE A 121 4.92 8.47 -5.45
N LEU A 122 5.29 7.27 -4.98
CA LEU A 122 5.44 6.11 -5.84
C LEU A 122 4.15 5.29 -5.85
N CYS A 123 3.51 5.18 -7.03
CA CYS A 123 2.35 4.32 -7.21
C CYS A 123 2.78 2.89 -7.53
N ILE A 124 2.18 1.88 -6.88
CA ILE A 124 2.58 0.47 -7.01
C ILE A 124 1.47 -0.45 -7.52
N GLY A 125 0.22 0.02 -7.56
CA GLY A 125 -0.91 -0.76 -8.07
C GLY A 125 -2.23 -0.01 -8.00
N ILE A 126 -3.26 -0.61 -8.59
CA ILE A 126 -4.64 -0.10 -8.60
C ILE A 126 -5.54 -1.07 -7.84
N TYR A 127 -6.50 -0.54 -7.12
CA TYR A 127 -7.57 -1.26 -6.45
C TYR A 127 -8.92 -0.81 -7.05
N ARG A 128 -9.40 -1.61 -8.00
CA ARG A 128 -10.47 -1.26 -8.95
C ARG A 128 -11.76 -1.99 -8.63
N LEU A 129 -12.90 -1.33 -8.79
CA LEU A 129 -14.22 -1.96 -8.63
C LEU A 129 -14.42 -3.08 -9.65
N PHE A 130 -15.00 -4.19 -9.20
CA PHE A 130 -15.30 -5.35 -10.03
C PHE A 130 -16.41 -5.06 -11.06
N SER A 131 -17.49 -4.41 -10.61
CA SER A 131 -18.61 -3.98 -11.46
C SER A 131 -19.02 -2.56 -11.07
N VAL A 132 -19.07 -1.65 -12.04
CA VAL A 132 -19.59 -0.29 -11.85
C VAL A 132 -21.13 -0.28 -11.92
N SER A 133 -21.71 -1.35 -12.49
CA SER A 133 -23.14 -1.49 -12.77
C SER A 133 -23.96 -2.04 -11.61
N ASP A 134 -23.31 -2.60 -10.58
CA ASP A 134 -23.99 -3.23 -9.45
C ASP A 134 -23.87 -2.34 -8.21
N GLU A 135 -24.87 -1.47 -7.99
CA GLU A 135 -24.87 -0.46 -6.92
C GLU A 135 -24.81 -1.04 -5.49
N LYS A 136 -24.88 -2.37 -5.34
CA LYS A 136 -24.79 -3.07 -4.06
C LYS A 136 -23.42 -3.67 -3.78
N SER A 137 -22.53 -3.76 -4.78
CA SER A 137 -21.25 -4.45 -4.64
C SER A 137 -20.08 -3.46 -4.61
N ASP A 138 -19.52 -3.25 -3.43
CA ASP A 138 -18.28 -2.48 -3.23
C ASP A 138 -17.00 -3.33 -3.41
N LYS A 139 -17.12 -4.52 -4.01
CA LYS A 139 -16.00 -5.44 -4.21
C LYS A 139 -15.01 -4.86 -5.21
N ARG A 140 -13.73 -4.92 -4.85
CA ARG A 140 -12.61 -4.40 -5.65
C ARG A 140 -11.52 -5.44 -5.78
N TYR A 141 -10.85 -5.47 -6.92
CA TYR A 141 -9.71 -6.35 -7.16
C TYR A 141 -8.42 -5.55 -7.33
N VAL A 142 -7.29 -6.21 -7.09
CA VAL A 142 -5.96 -5.60 -7.17
C VAL A 142 -5.35 -5.81 -8.55
N ILE A 143 -4.81 -4.74 -9.14
CA ILE A 143 -3.96 -4.77 -10.33
C ILE A 143 -2.57 -4.28 -9.89
N THR A 144 -1.60 -5.18 -9.82
CA THR A 144 -0.20 -4.84 -9.51
C THR A 144 0.54 -4.43 -10.78
N ASN A 145 1.44 -3.45 -10.67
CA ASN A 145 2.26 -2.95 -11.80
C ASN A 145 1.47 -2.75 -13.11
N PRO A 146 0.39 -1.95 -13.10
CA PRO A 146 -0.45 -1.73 -14.28
C PRO A 146 0.35 -1.07 -15.41
N PRO A 147 0.04 -1.39 -16.68
CA PRO A 147 0.76 -0.84 -17.81
C PRO A 147 0.43 0.66 -17.98
N PRO A 148 1.34 1.46 -18.58
CA PRO A 148 1.24 2.92 -18.61
C PRO A 148 0.07 3.45 -19.43
N ASP A 149 -0.43 2.67 -20.37
CA ASP A 149 -1.59 2.95 -21.23
C ASP A 149 -2.94 2.57 -20.60
N LEU A 150 -2.93 1.87 -19.45
CA LEU A 150 -4.17 1.49 -18.77
C LEU A 150 -4.98 2.74 -18.37
N PRO A 151 -6.26 2.86 -18.78
CA PRO A 151 -7.09 3.96 -18.36
C PRO A 151 -7.38 3.87 -16.85
N ILE A 152 -7.42 5.01 -16.18
CA ILE A 152 -7.79 5.11 -14.76
C ILE A 152 -9.15 5.77 -14.59
N PHE A 153 -9.91 5.33 -13.59
CA PHE A 153 -11.26 5.83 -13.30
C PHE A 153 -11.28 6.61 -11.99
N LYS A 154 -12.16 7.61 -11.85
CA LYS A 154 -12.31 8.40 -10.61
C LYS A 154 -12.66 7.53 -9.39
N SER A 155 -13.28 6.37 -9.62
CA SER A 155 -13.61 5.38 -8.60
C SER A 155 -12.42 4.52 -8.18
N ASP A 156 -11.31 4.50 -8.91
CA ASP A 156 -10.12 3.70 -8.56
C ASP A 156 -9.44 4.25 -7.30
N ARG A 157 -8.90 3.31 -6.52
CA ARG A 157 -7.97 3.61 -5.42
C ARG A 157 -6.59 3.16 -5.86
N ILE A 158 -5.56 3.96 -5.61
CA ILE A 158 -4.20 3.63 -6.03
C ILE A 158 -3.38 3.27 -4.79
N PHE A 159 -2.71 2.11 -4.82
CA PHE A 159 -1.72 1.76 -3.82
C PHE A 159 -0.49 2.62 -4.02
N VAL A 160 -0.04 3.28 -2.95
CA VAL A 160 1.01 4.28 -2.99
C VAL A 160 2.00 4.10 -1.84
N LEU A 161 3.25 4.48 -2.10
CA LEU A 161 4.26 4.74 -1.08
C LEU A 161 4.44 6.25 -1.00
N GLU A 162 3.89 6.84 0.06
CA GLU A 162 3.96 8.28 0.31
C GLU A 162 5.18 8.60 1.17
N PRO A 163 5.94 9.67 0.87
CA PRO A 163 7.02 10.12 1.74
C PRO A 163 6.45 10.63 3.08
N PHE A 164 7.26 10.54 4.15
CA PHE A 164 6.86 11.00 5.48
C PHE A 164 6.64 12.51 5.52
N ASP A 165 7.51 13.26 4.85
CA ASP A 165 7.37 14.69 4.65
C ASP A 165 7.03 15.01 3.18
N ARG A 166 6.15 15.99 2.96
CA ARG A 166 5.69 16.37 1.61
C ARG A 166 6.75 17.20 0.85
N GLY A 167 8.03 17.09 1.23
CA GLY A 167 9.07 18.00 0.78
C GLY A 167 8.88 19.45 1.26
N LEU A 168 8.13 19.66 2.34
CA LEU A 168 7.99 20.97 2.99
C LEU A 168 8.95 21.03 4.18
N GLU A 169 9.52 22.21 4.45
CA GLU A 169 10.24 22.43 5.72
C GLU A 169 9.31 22.11 6.90
N TYR A 170 9.85 21.41 7.89
CA TYR A 170 9.13 21.02 9.10
C TYR A 170 8.58 22.26 9.84
N ASP A 171 7.28 22.52 9.70
CA ASP A 171 6.57 23.51 10.51
C ASP A 171 5.68 22.78 11.56
N PRO A 172 6.00 22.86 12.86
CA PRO A 172 5.31 22.13 13.92
C PRO A 172 3.80 22.46 14.03
N VAL A 173 3.31 23.51 13.36
CA VAL A 173 1.88 23.86 13.33
C VAL A 173 1.08 22.96 12.36
N TYR A 174 1.71 22.43 11.31
CA TYR A 174 1.01 21.74 10.21
C TYR A 174 0.49 20.33 10.58
N VAL A 175 1.15 19.66 11.52
CA VAL A 175 0.81 18.29 11.96
C VAL A 175 -0.59 18.19 12.55
N LYS A 176 -1.09 19.26 13.18
CA LYS A 176 -2.47 19.29 13.72
C LYS A 176 -3.55 19.25 12.62
N SER A 177 -3.23 19.67 11.39
CA SER A 177 -4.21 19.77 10.30
C SER A 177 -4.32 18.51 9.42
N VAL A 178 -3.30 17.63 9.46
CA VAL A 178 -3.25 16.40 8.65
C VAL A 178 -3.88 15.22 9.41
N SER A 179 -3.76 15.19 10.74
CA SER A 179 -4.39 14.15 11.57
C SER A 179 -5.93 14.21 11.59
N LEU A 180 -6.54 15.23 10.97
CA LEU A 180 -7.99 15.47 10.93
C LEU A 180 -8.64 15.23 9.56
N ARG A 181 -7.90 14.69 8.57
CA ARG A 181 -8.44 14.51 7.22
C ARG A 181 -8.23 13.12 6.64
N CYS A 182 -8.71 12.12 7.38
CA CYS A 182 -9.40 10.96 6.80
C CYS A 182 -10.54 10.59 7.76
N PRO A 183 -11.81 10.54 7.33
CA PRO A 183 -12.76 9.60 7.91
C PRO A 183 -12.31 8.15 7.62
#